data_AF-A0A526ZCR1-F1
#
_entry.id   AF-A0A526ZCR1-F1
#
_cell.length_a   1.000
_cell.length_b   1.000
_cell.length_c   1.000
_cell.angle_alpha   90.00
_cell.angle_beta   90.00
_cell.angle_gamma   90.00
#
_symmetry.space_group_name_H-M   'P 1'
#
loop_
_entity.id
_entity.type
_entity.pdbx_description
1 polymer ?
#
loop_
_entity_poly.entity_id
_entity_poly.type
_entity_poly.pdbx_seq_one_letter_code
_entity_poly.pdbx_strand_id
1 'polypeptide(L)'
;MTLWRPDPALIRRPAYQSLADQFARAIHDGRLANGARLPTHRRLADDLKLSVQTVSRAYEELIRRGLVSGEIGRGSFVQTQRREPEPPYLPERLGEVIDLSILKPVCEPMHLERLKQALGWLAENLPSTSALSFRPNMVFPRHRAVAVEWLRLCGLDVSAQNVSLTNGATAGMTVALMSVAPPGSTVATEAIGHHTLIPLARYLGFNLEGLPIDDNGLIPEALDEACRLSDIRAVFVQPSVINPTATLMNAARREQIAAVARRHDIAIIENDVLGPLVEGRPPPVAAFAPERTLYVTSFTKIVLPGLRIGYLAAPDRYVAAVANRHLVSNWMATPM
;
A
#
# COMPACT_ATOMS: atom_id res chain seq x y z
N MET A 1 26.66 24.37 -2.80
CA MET A 1 25.88 25.50 -2.28
C MET A 1 25.01 26.02 -3.41
N THR A 2 23.70 25.78 -3.36
CA THR A 2 22.76 26.23 -4.40
C THR A 2 22.62 27.75 -4.33
N LEU A 3 23.05 28.43 -5.40
CA LEU A 3 23.22 29.88 -5.53
C LEU A 3 21.91 30.61 -5.92
N TRP A 4 20.74 30.07 -5.59
CA TRP A 4 19.50 30.74 -5.94
C TRP A 4 19.31 32.01 -5.09
N ARG A 5 18.98 33.12 -5.76
CA ARG A 5 18.70 34.41 -5.13
C ARG A 5 17.39 34.99 -5.68
N PRO A 6 16.56 35.63 -4.84
CA PRO A 6 15.39 36.37 -5.32
C PRO A 6 15.83 37.57 -6.16
N ASP A 7 15.02 37.92 -7.15
CA ASP A 7 15.25 39.06 -8.05
C ASP A 7 14.65 40.33 -7.42
N PRO A 8 15.48 41.34 -7.08
CA PRO A 8 15.02 42.60 -6.51
C PRO A 8 14.05 43.36 -7.43
N ALA A 9 14.21 43.25 -8.76
CA ALA A 9 13.39 43.99 -9.73
C ALA A 9 11.94 43.49 -9.77
N LEU A 10 11.69 42.26 -9.31
CA LEU A 10 10.37 41.64 -9.27
C LEU A 10 9.63 41.85 -7.95
N ILE A 11 10.24 42.52 -6.96
CA ILE A 11 9.64 42.74 -5.64
C ILE A 11 8.59 43.87 -5.72
N ARG A 12 7.33 43.52 -5.48
CA ARG A 12 6.19 44.45 -5.46
C ARG A 12 5.59 44.58 -4.08
N ARG A 13 4.89 45.69 -3.82
CA ARG A 13 4.17 45.87 -2.54
C ARG A 13 2.92 44.95 -2.51
N PRO A 14 2.66 44.28 -1.38
CA PRO A 14 3.45 44.27 -0.15
C PRO A 14 4.72 43.40 -0.28
N ALA A 15 5.87 44.01 0.00
CA ALA A 15 7.19 43.45 -0.32
C ALA A 15 7.46 42.09 0.34
N TYR A 16 6.94 41.85 1.54
CA TYR A 16 7.11 40.57 2.24
C TYR A 16 6.37 39.41 1.53
N GLN A 17 5.18 39.65 0.96
CA GLN A 17 4.43 38.63 0.22
C GLN A 17 5.11 38.34 -1.11
N SER A 18 5.48 39.40 -1.84
CA SER A 18 6.19 39.24 -3.12
C SER A 18 7.51 38.50 -2.96
N LEU A 19 8.25 38.76 -1.87
CA LEU A 19 9.46 38.02 -1.54
C LEU A 19 9.14 36.55 -1.20
N ALA A 20 8.14 36.28 -0.36
CA ALA A 20 7.72 34.92 -0.04
C ALA A 20 7.27 34.13 -1.29
N ASP A 21 6.57 34.78 -2.23
CA ASP A 21 6.12 34.15 -3.47
C ASP A 21 7.29 33.78 -4.41
N GLN A 22 8.35 34.60 -4.46
CA GLN A 22 9.55 34.25 -5.21
C GLN A 22 10.25 33.02 -4.63
N PHE A 23 10.40 32.94 -3.30
CA PHE A 23 10.93 31.75 -2.63
C PHE A 23 10.03 30.53 -2.89
N ALA A 24 8.71 30.68 -2.76
CA ALA A 24 7.76 29.60 -3.00
C ALA A 24 7.87 29.03 -4.43
N ARG A 25 7.97 29.90 -5.45
CA ARG A 25 8.20 29.47 -6.84
C ARG A 25 9.52 28.74 -7.01
N ALA A 26 10.60 29.25 -6.42
CA ALA A 26 11.90 28.61 -6.54
C ALA A 26 11.98 27.25 -5.84
N ILE A 27 11.28 27.09 -4.72
CA ILE A 27 11.10 25.81 -4.02
C ILE A 27 10.25 24.86 -4.89
N HIS A 28 9.16 25.35 -5.47
CA HIS A 28 8.27 24.56 -6.33
C HIS A 28 8.97 24.08 -7.62
N ASP A 29 9.73 24.95 -8.27
CA ASP A 29 10.47 24.66 -9.51
C ASP A 29 11.74 23.83 -9.26
N GLY A 30 12.02 23.42 -8.02
CA GLY A 30 13.22 22.65 -7.65
C GLY A 30 14.54 23.44 -7.67
N ARG A 31 14.50 24.76 -7.90
CA ARG A 31 15.68 25.64 -7.88
C ARG A 31 16.27 25.82 -6.48
N LEU A 32 15.42 25.70 -5.45
CA LEU A 32 15.80 25.55 -4.05
C LEU A 32 15.45 24.13 -3.57
N ALA A 33 16.46 23.30 -3.37
CA ALA A 33 16.28 21.91 -2.95
C ALA A 33 15.81 21.80 -1.48
N ASN A 34 15.14 20.68 -1.17
CA ASN A 34 14.80 20.33 0.21
C ASN A 34 16.05 20.32 1.11
N GLY A 35 15.92 20.84 2.34
CA GLY A 35 17.03 20.96 3.28
C GLY A 35 18.05 22.04 2.93
N ALA A 36 17.86 22.81 1.83
CA ALA A 36 18.72 23.94 1.54
C ALA A 36 18.60 25.01 2.63
N ARG A 37 19.75 25.45 3.14
CA ARG A 37 19.83 26.52 4.14
C ARG A 37 19.58 27.88 3.47
N LEU A 38 18.60 28.62 3.96
CA LEU A 38 18.30 29.96 3.51
C LEU A 38 19.28 30.99 4.11
N PRO A 39 19.48 32.15 3.46
CA PRO A 39 20.23 33.25 4.02
C PRO A 39 19.65 33.72 5.37
N THR A 40 20.49 34.31 6.21
CA THR A 40 20.02 34.95 7.45
C THR A 40 19.16 36.18 7.11
N HIS A 41 18.22 36.53 8.01
CA HIS A 41 17.29 37.64 7.78
C HIS A 41 18.02 38.95 7.50
N ARG A 42 19.10 39.23 8.25
CA ARG A 42 19.92 40.44 8.08
C ARG A 42 20.64 40.46 6.73
N ARG A 43 21.32 39.36 6.38
CA ARG A 43 22.03 39.26 5.10
C ARG A 43 21.09 39.44 3.91
N LEU A 44 19.93 38.81 3.94
CA LEU A 44 18.96 38.93 2.85
C LEU A 44 18.34 40.34 2.77
N ALA A 45 18.14 40.99 3.91
CA ALA A 45 17.68 42.38 3.97
C ALA A 45 18.70 43.32 3.31
N ASP A 46 19.98 43.15 3.63
CA ASP A 46 21.09 43.93 3.05
C ASP A 46 21.21 43.69 1.53
N ASP A 47 21.21 42.42 1.11
CA ASP A 47 21.33 42.03 -0.31
C ASP A 47 20.18 42.61 -1.18
N LEU A 48 18.97 42.70 -0.62
CA LEU A 48 17.77 43.18 -1.34
C LEU A 48 17.41 44.64 -1.07
N LYS A 49 18.19 45.34 -0.22
CA LYS A 49 17.89 46.70 0.27
C LYS A 49 16.46 46.81 0.86
N LEU A 50 16.06 45.82 1.64
CA LEU A 50 14.78 45.76 2.36
C LEU A 50 14.97 45.93 3.86
N SER A 51 13.89 46.25 4.59
CA SER A 51 13.96 46.22 6.06
C SER A 51 14.01 44.78 6.57
N VAL A 52 14.78 44.54 7.64
CA VAL A 52 14.85 43.23 8.31
C VAL A 52 13.45 42.73 8.70
N GLN A 53 12.54 43.62 9.13
CA GLN A 53 11.15 43.28 9.43
C GLN A 53 10.39 42.74 8.20
N THR A 54 10.65 43.26 7.00
CA THR A 54 10.03 42.77 5.76
C THR A 54 10.49 41.36 5.44
N VAL A 55 11.78 41.09 5.60
CA VAL A 55 12.35 39.75 5.41
C VAL A 55 11.83 38.78 6.46
N SER A 56 11.76 39.19 7.74
CA SER A 56 11.18 38.37 8.80
C SER A 56 9.74 37.98 8.50
N ARG A 57 8.89 38.93 8.07
CA ARG A 57 7.51 38.62 7.69
C ARG A 57 7.42 37.70 6.47
N ALA A 58 8.36 37.78 5.53
CA ALA A 58 8.43 36.86 4.40
C ALA A 58 8.79 35.44 4.86
N TYR A 59 9.73 35.30 5.80
CA TYR A 59 10.11 34.00 6.37
C TYR A 59 9.01 33.41 7.25
N GLU A 60 8.33 34.22 8.06
CA GLU A 60 7.14 33.82 8.81
C GLU A 60 6.04 33.33 7.87
N GLU A 61 5.82 34.00 6.74
CA GLU A 61 4.86 33.57 5.72
C GLU A 61 5.26 32.25 5.06
N LEU A 62 6.56 32.04 4.78
CA LEU A 62 7.07 30.76 4.25
C LEU A 62 6.93 29.62 5.27
N ILE A 63 7.15 29.89 6.55
CA ILE A 63 6.92 28.94 7.65
C ILE A 63 5.43 28.62 7.76
N ARG A 64 4.55 29.63 7.70
CA ARG A 64 3.09 29.46 7.71
C ARG A 64 2.60 28.59 6.55
N ARG A 65 3.25 28.68 5.39
CA ARG A 65 2.99 27.86 4.20
C ARG A 65 3.61 26.45 4.27
N GLY A 66 4.38 26.13 5.33
CA GLY A 66 5.07 24.86 5.45
C GLY A 66 6.20 24.65 4.44
N LEU A 67 6.74 25.73 3.87
CA LEU A 67 7.81 25.72 2.86
C LEU A 67 9.20 25.85 3.47
N VAL A 68 9.28 26.29 4.73
CA VAL A 68 10.51 26.53 5.48
C VAL A 68 10.30 26.12 6.93
N SER A 69 11.31 25.51 7.55
CA SER A 69 11.41 25.37 9.00
C SER A 69 12.48 26.30 9.57
N GLY A 70 12.17 26.92 10.71
CA GLY A 70 13.16 27.65 11.52
C GLY A 70 13.67 26.78 12.65
N GLU A 71 14.98 26.58 12.74
CA GLU A 71 15.63 25.93 13.89
C GLU A 71 16.42 26.98 14.69
N ILE A 72 16.15 27.07 15.99
CA ILE A 72 16.85 28.00 16.90
C ILE A 72 18.35 27.70 16.86
N GLY A 73 19.16 28.71 16.53
CA GLY A 73 20.64 28.60 16.44
C GLY A 73 21.18 27.99 15.14
N ARG A 74 20.39 27.25 14.36
CA ARG A 74 20.84 26.59 13.10
C ARG A 74 20.41 27.33 11.84
N GLY A 75 19.33 28.13 11.91
CA GLY A 75 18.85 28.97 10.82
C GLY A 75 17.57 28.44 10.17
N SER A 76 17.25 28.92 8.97
CA SER A 76 16.04 28.55 8.23
C SER A 76 16.36 27.59 7.09
N PHE A 77 15.58 26.52 6.94
CA PHE A 77 15.80 25.47 5.94
C PHE A 77 14.55 25.24 5.11
N VAL A 78 14.72 25.02 3.81
CA VAL A 78 13.62 24.68 2.91
C VAL A 78 13.03 23.33 3.31
N GLN A 79 11.71 23.31 3.50
CA GLN A 79 10.91 22.11 3.60
C GLN A 79 10.05 22.03 2.33
N THR A 80 10.49 21.28 1.33
CA THR A 80 9.55 20.91 0.28
C THR A 80 8.59 19.89 0.88
N GLN A 81 7.30 20.22 0.99
CA GLN A 81 6.29 19.18 1.07
C GLN A 81 6.55 18.24 -0.10
N ARG A 82 6.88 16.98 0.20
CA ARG A 82 7.00 15.97 -0.85
C ARG A 82 5.62 15.94 -1.51
N ARG A 83 5.51 16.43 -2.74
CA ARG A 83 4.25 16.40 -3.48
C ARG A 83 3.75 14.97 -3.42
N GLU A 84 2.54 14.78 -2.90
CA GLU A 84 1.91 13.46 -3.00
C GLU A 84 1.86 13.12 -4.50
N PRO A 85 2.46 12.00 -4.90
CA PRO A 85 2.43 11.61 -6.31
C PRO A 85 0.97 11.50 -6.72
N GLU A 86 0.65 12.01 -7.92
CA GLU A 86 -0.69 11.78 -8.46
C GLU A 86 -0.93 10.28 -8.54
N PRO A 87 -2.11 9.80 -8.12
CA PRO A 87 -2.43 8.39 -8.24
C PRO A 87 -2.32 7.98 -9.71
N PRO A 88 -1.80 6.78 -10.02
CA PRO A 88 -1.63 6.31 -11.38
C PRO A 88 -2.97 5.81 -11.96
N TYR A 89 -4.02 6.64 -11.89
CA TYR A 89 -5.31 6.33 -12.51
C TYR A 89 -5.15 6.43 -14.02
N LEU A 90 -5.28 5.30 -14.70
CA LEU A 90 -5.26 5.26 -16.16
C LEU A 90 -6.63 5.72 -16.67
N PRO A 91 -6.69 6.73 -17.55
CA PRO A 91 -7.94 7.13 -18.17
C PRO A 91 -8.47 5.99 -19.05
N GLU A 92 -9.79 5.92 -19.19
CA GLU A 92 -10.40 5.02 -20.16
C GLU A 92 -10.00 5.44 -21.58
N ARG A 93 -9.44 4.52 -22.36
CA ARG A 93 -8.95 4.77 -23.71
C ARG A 93 -9.98 4.29 -24.74
N LEU A 94 -11.06 5.06 -24.87
CA LEU A 94 -12.13 4.78 -25.84
C LEU A 94 -11.58 4.86 -27.27
N GLY A 95 -11.81 3.82 -28.07
CA GLY A 95 -11.43 3.78 -29.48
C GLY A 95 -10.05 3.19 -29.80
N GLU A 96 -9.26 2.78 -28.80
CA GLU A 96 -8.09 1.93 -29.03
C GLU A 96 -8.54 0.48 -29.33
N VAL A 97 -7.92 -0.17 -30.31
CA VAL A 97 -8.32 -1.52 -30.76
C VAL A 97 -7.90 -2.60 -29.75
N ILE A 98 -6.82 -2.39 -28.98
CA ILE A 98 -6.35 -3.29 -27.92
C ILE A 98 -5.69 -2.47 -26.80
N ASP A 99 -6.37 -2.36 -25.65
CA ASP A 99 -5.84 -1.68 -24.45
C ASP A 99 -5.03 -2.67 -23.58
N LEU A 100 -3.70 -2.50 -23.57
CA LEU A 100 -2.76 -3.28 -22.75
C LEU A 100 -2.24 -2.49 -21.52
N SER A 101 -2.88 -1.38 -21.16
CA SER A 101 -2.38 -0.47 -20.12
C SER A 101 -2.61 -0.98 -18.69
N ILE A 102 -3.59 -1.87 -18.49
CA ILE A 102 -4.00 -2.36 -17.16
C ILE A 102 -4.28 -3.85 -17.15
N LEU A 103 -3.73 -4.54 -16.15
CA LEU A 103 -4.10 -5.93 -15.85
C LEU A 103 -5.51 -5.97 -15.26
N LYS A 104 -6.49 -6.44 -16.04
CA LYS A 104 -7.88 -6.68 -15.62
C LYS A 104 -8.42 -7.97 -16.27
N PRO A 105 -9.44 -8.62 -15.69
CA PRO A 105 -10.10 -9.73 -16.35
C PRO A 105 -10.75 -9.27 -17.66
N VAL A 106 -10.84 -10.18 -18.63
CA VAL A 106 -11.65 -9.96 -19.83
C VAL A 106 -13.11 -9.94 -19.41
N CYS A 107 -13.81 -8.82 -19.65
CA CYS A 107 -15.21 -8.67 -19.28
C CYS A 107 -16.09 -8.64 -20.52
N GLU A 108 -16.99 -9.60 -20.59
CA GLU A 108 -18.02 -9.73 -21.62
C GLU A 108 -19.42 -9.34 -21.11
N PRO A 109 -20.42 -9.12 -22.00
CA PRO A 109 -21.80 -8.83 -21.60
C PRO A 109 -22.37 -9.79 -20.55
N MET A 110 -22.02 -11.08 -20.63
CA MET A 110 -22.42 -12.11 -19.65
C MET A 110 -22.02 -11.72 -18.21
N HIS A 111 -20.85 -11.12 -17.99
CA HIS A 111 -20.41 -10.74 -16.64
C HIS A 111 -21.30 -9.65 -16.05
N LEU A 112 -21.67 -8.66 -16.88
CA LEU A 112 -22.57 -7.59 -16.48
C LEU A 112 -23.98 -8.13 -16.21
N GLU A 113 -24.48 -9.03 -17.05
CA GLU A 113 -25.79 -9.68 -16.85
C GLU A 113 -25.84 -10.48 -15.55
N ARG A 114 -24.79 -11.27 -15.26
CA ARG A 114 -24.68 -12.02 -14.00
C ARG A 114 -24.62 -11.12 -12.78
N LEU A 115 -23.87 -10.00 -12.84
CA LEU A 115 -23.85 -9.03 -11.75
C LEU A 115 -25.24 -8.39 -11.54
N LYS A 116 -25.93 -8.00 -12.62
CA LYS A 116 -27.30 -7.47 -12.53
C LYS A 116 -28.27 -8.48 -11.91
N GLN A 117 -28.20 -9.74 -12.32
CA GLN A 117 -29.02 -10.81 -11.75
C GLN A 117 -28.73 -11.01 -10.25
N ALA A 118 -27.45 -11.02 -9.85
CA ALA A 118 -27.07 -11.15 -8.45
C ALA A 118 -27.58 -9.98 -7.59
N LEU A 119 -27.46 -8.75 -8.09
CA LEU A 119 -27.97 -7.55 -7.41
C LEU A 119 -29.52 -7.54 -7.34
N GLY A 120 -30.20 -8.00 -8.39
CA GLY A 120 -31.66 -8.16 -8.38
C GLY A 120 -32.12 -9.18 -7.35
N TRP A 121 -31.44 -10.33 -7.28
CA TRP A 121 -31.71 -11.34 -6.26
C TRP A 121 -31.43 -10.81 -4.84
N LEU A 122 -30.33 -10.08 -4.65
CA LEU A 122 -30.02 -9.44 -3.37
C LEU A 122 -31.09 -8.44 -2.96
N ALA A 123 -31.62 -7.63 -3.88
CA ALA A 123 -32.68 -6.68 -3.55
C ALA A 123 -33.93 -7.35 -2.93
N GLU A 124 -34.24 -8.58 -3.36
CA GLU A 124 -35.37 -9.36 -2.84
C GLU A 124 -35.02 -10.20 -1.60
N ASN A 125 -33.75 -10.56 -1.42
CA ASN A 125 -33.29 -11.56 -0.43
C ASN A 125 -32.28 -11.02 0.60
N LEU A 126 -32.06 -9.70 0.67
CA LEU A 126 -31.08 -9.10 1.57
C LEU A 126 -31.46 -9.34 3.04
N PRO A 127 -30.62 -10.04 3.84
CA PRO A 127 -30.88 -10.20 5.26
C PRO A 127 -30.86 -8.84 5.96
N SER A 128 -31.83 -8.58 6.84
CA SER A 128 -31.89 -7.33 7.61
C SER A 128 -30.62 -7.07 8.42
N THR A 129 -29.94 -8.13 8.87
CA THR A 129 -28.64 -8.00 9.55
C THR A 129 -27.57 -7.39 8.64
N SER A 130 -27.56 -7.70 7.35
CA SER A 130 -26.57 -7.16 6.40
C SER A 130 -26.82 -5.68 6.09
N ALA A 131 -28.08 -5.24 6.13
CA ALA A 131 -28.45 -3.85 5.86
C ALA A 131 -28.46 -2.93 7.10
N LEU A 132 -28.86 -3.46 8.26
CA LEU A 132 -29.23 -2.66 9.44
C LEU A 132 -28.35 -2.92 10.67
N SER A 133 -27.32 -3.77 10.57
CA SER A 133 -26.42 -4.08 11.69
C SER A 133 -25.03 -3.49 11.49
N PHE A 134 -24.47 -2.94 12.57
CA PHE A 134 -23.06 -2.57 12.66
C PHE A 134 -22.20 -3.64 13.34
N ARG A 135 -22.73 -4.86 13.53
CA ARG A 135 -22.11 -5.93 14.32
C ARG A 135 -21.59 -7.07 13.42
N PRO A 136 -20.28 -7.16 13.15
CA PRO A 136 -19.69 -8.19 12.29
C PRO A 136 -20.11 -9.63 12.63
N ASN A 137 -20.24 -9.96 13.92
CA ASN A 137 -20.65 -11.30 14.37
C ASN A 137 -22.09 -11.68 13.99
N MET A 138 -22.96 -10.70 13.74
CA MET A 138 -24.33 -10.93 13.23
C MET A 138 -24.37 -10.97 11.70
N VAL A 139 -23.44 -10.25 11.04
CA VAL A 139 -23.44 -10.03 9.59
C VAL A 139 -22.72 -11.17 8.85
N PHE A 140 -21.52 -11.55 9.31
CA PHE A 140 -20.62 -12.40 8.54
C PHE A 140 -20.69 -13.93 8.76
N PRO A 141 -21.52 -14.55 9.61
CA PRO A 141 -21.55 -16.02 9.71
C PRO A 141 -21.72 -16.73 8.37
N ARG A 142 -22.73 -16.36 7.57
CA ARG A 142 -22.97 -16.92 6.24
C ARG A 142 -21.83 -16.58 5.26
N HIS A 143 -21.36 -15.34 5.30
CA HIS A 143 -20.29 -14.86 4.44
C HIS A 143 -18.97 -15.62 4.66
N ARG A 144 -18.62 -15.90 5.92
CA ARG A 144 -17.45 -16.70 6.30
C ARG A 144 -17.59 -18.15 5.84
N ALA A 145 -18.78 -18.75 5.91
CA ALA A 145 -19.00 -20.10 5.42
C ALA A 145 -18.72 -20.21 3.90
N VAL A 146 -19.21 -19.24 3.12
CA VAL A 146 -18.91 -19.15 1.67
C VAL A 146 -17.42 -18.90 1.43
N ALA A 147 -16.80 -18.03 2.23
CA ALA A 147 -15.37 -17.76 2.12
C ALA A 147 -14.51 -19.00 2.41
N VAL A 148 -14.87 -19.82 3.40
CA VAL A 148 -14.19 -21.09 3.69
C VAL A 148 -14.31 -22.05 2.51
N GLU A 149 -15.49 -22.15 1.88
CA GLU A 149 -15.68 -22.96 0.68
C GLU A 149 -14.79 -22.49 -0.48
N TRP A 150 -14.73 -21.18 -0.73
CA TRP A 150 -13.84 -20.59 -1.72
C TRP A 150 -12.36 -20.87 -1.41
N LEU A 151 -11.95 -20.72 -0.16
CA LEU A 151 -10.56 -20.95 0.26
C LEU A 151 -10.16 -22.43 0.13
N ARG A 152 -11.10 -23.36 0.25
CA ARG A 152 -10.86 -24.78 -0.07
C ARG A 152 -10.50 -24.99 -1.54
N LEU A 153 -11.17 -24.28 -2.46
CA LEU A 153 -10.80 -24.28 -3.89
C LEU A 153 -9.42 -23.64 -4.13
N CYS A 154 -9.02 -22.74 -3.24
CA CYS A 154 -7.66 -22.20 -3.22
C CYS A 154 -6.62 -23.16 -2.61
N GLY A 155 -7.01 -24.36 -2.17
CA GLY A 155 -6.10 -25.33 -1.54
C GLY A 155 -5.82 -25.06 -0.06
N LEU A 156 -6.72 -24.34 0.62
CA LEU A 156 -6.62 -24.05 2.06
C LEU A 156 -7.77 -24.66 2.85
N ASP A 157 -7.45 -25.35 3.92
CA ASP A 157 -8.41 -25.77 4.93
C ASP A 157 -8.30 -24.84 6.15
N VAL A 158 -9.28 -23.94 6.28
CA VAL A 158 -9.30 -22.92 7.35
C VAL A 158 -10.68 -22.86 7.99
N SER A 159 -10.69 -22.56 9.28
CA SER A 159 -11.95 -22.39 10.00
C SER A 159 -12.55 -20.99 9.77
N ALA A 160 -13.87 -20.86 9.91
CA ALA A 160 -14.58 -19.60 9.69
C ALA A 160 -14.09 -18.43 10.56
N GLN A 161 -13.62 -18.71 11.79
CA GLN A 161 -13.07 -17.68 12.69
C GLN A 161 -11.73 -17.10 12.21
N ASN A 162 -11.00 -17.84 11.39
CA ASN A 162 -9.73 -17.41 10.80
C ASN A 162 -9.91 -16.54 9.56
N VAL A 163 -11.15 -16.36 9.09
CA VAL A 163 -11.43 -15.63 7.85
C VAL A 163 -12.04 -14.27 8.14
N SER A 164 -11.37 -13.23 7.62
CA SER A 164 -11.86 -11.87 7.58
C SER A 164 -12.27 -11.51 6.15
N LEU A 165 -13.49 -11.01 5.99
CA LEU A 165 -13.91 -10.37 4.75
C LEU A 165 -13.24 -9.01 4.63
N THR A 166 -12.89 -8.63 3.41
CA THR A 166 -12.18 -7.39 3.09
C THR A 166 -12.76 -6.77 1.82
N ASN A 167 -12.58 -5.46 1.67
CA ASN A 167 -13.02 -4.71 0.47
C ASN A 167 -12.00 -4.85 -0.69
N GLY A 168 -11.60 -6.09 -0.95
CA GLY A 168 -10.58 -6.47 -1.94
C GLY A 168 -9.17 -6.67 -1.36
N ALA A 169 -8.27 -7.19 -2.19
CA ALA A 169 -6.93 -7.60 -1.77
C ALA A 169 -6.07 -6.48 -1.17
N THR A 170 -6.18 -5.24 -1.66
CA THR A 170 -5.43 -4.09 -1.13
C THR A 170 -5.78 -3.80 0.33
N ALA A 171 -7.07 -3.88 0.69
CA ALA A 171 -7.50 -3.76 2.08
C ALA A 171 -6.98 -4.95 2.91
N GLY A 172 -7.11 -6.16 2.38
CA GLY A 172 -6.61 -7.38 3.04
C GLY A 172 -5.11 -7.36 3.33
N MET A 173 -4.27 -7.05 2.34
CA MET A 173 -2.82 -6.95 2.55
C MET A 173 -2.44 -5.81 3.50
N THR A 174 -3.17 -4.70 3.49
CA THR A 174 -2.94 -3.60 4.42
C THR A 174 -3.19 -4.03 5.86
N VAL A 175 -4.32 -4.69 6.11
CA VAL A 175 -4.64 -5.27 7.42
C VAL A 175 -3.63 -6.34 7.83
N ALA A 176 -3.18 -7.18 6.90
CA ALA A 176 -2.17 -8.20 7.15
C ALA A 176 -0.84 -7.56 7.60
N LEU A 177 -0.35 -6.56 6.86
CA LEU A 177 0.88 -5.83 7.18
C LEU A 177 0.77 -5.13 8.55
N MET A 178 -0.32 -4.42 8.82
CA MET A 178 -0.56 -3.79 10.13
C MET A 178 -0.64 -4.80 11.30
N SER A 179 -0.93 -6.07 10.99
CA SER A 179 -1.06 -7.12 12.00
C SER A 179 0.26 -7.78 12.36
N VAL A 180 1.25 -7.75 11.46
CA VAL A 180 2.52 -8.47 11.62
C VAL A 180 3.76 -7.57 11.69
N ALA A 181 3.69 -6.38 11.11
CA ALA A 181 4.81 -5.45 10.99
C ALA A 181 4.55 -4.19 11.82
N PRO A 182 5.07 -4.09 13.06
CA PRO A 182 5.00 -2.85 13.84
C PRO A 182 5.83 -1.73 13.17
N PRO A 183 5.53 -0.44 13.42
CA PRO A 183 6.37 0.65 12.94
C PRO A 183 7.82 0.48 13.37
N GLY A 184 8.75 0.78 12.46
CA GLY A 184 10.20 0.62 12.62
C GLY A 184 10.73 -0.77 12.26
N SER A 185 9.87 -1.80 12.16
CA SER A 185 10.29 -3.14 11.75
C SER A 185 10.60 -3.24 10.26
N THR A 186 11.21 -4.35 9.84
CA THR A 186 11.50 -4.64 8.42
C THR A 186 10.60 -5.76 7.88
N VAL A 187 10.06 -5.54 6.69
CA VAL A 187 9.32 -6.53 5.91
C VAL A 187 10.12 -6.84 4.64
N ALA A 188 10.46 -8.11 4.45
CA ALA A 188 11.09 -8.58 3.23
C ALA A 188 10.04 -8.78 2.12
N THR A 189 10.42 -8.62 0.86
CA THR A 189 9.58 -8.92 -0.30
C THR A 189 10.44 -9.25 -1.52
N GLU A 190 9.83 -9.66 -2.62
CA GLU A 190 10.52 -9.82 -3.90
C GLU A 190 11.11 -8.48 -4.38
N ALA A 191 12.33 -8.49 -4.95
CA ALA A 191 12.97 -7.28 -5.49
C ALA A 191 12.11 -6.57 -6.55
N ILE A 192 11.27 -7.33 -7.25
CA ILE A 192 10.21 -6.82 -8.11
C ILE A 192 8.89 -7.41 -7.59
N GLY A 193 8.07 -6.58 -6.96
CA GLY A 193 6.85 -7.02 -6.28
C GLY A 193 5.70 -6.03 -6.38
N HIS A 194 4.74 -6.14 -5.46
CA HIS A 194 3.49 -5.38 -5.53
C HIS A 194 3.71 -3.85 -5.40
N HIS A 195 3.32 -3.10 -6.43
CA HIS A 195 3.50 -1.64 -6.54
C HIS A 195 3.02 -0.82 -5.33
N THR A 196 2.03 -1.28 -4.57
CA THR A 196 1.53 -0.56 -3.39
C THR A 196 2.38 -0.74 -2.13
N LEU A 197 3.33 -1.68 -2.08
CA LEU A 197 4.12 -1.94 -0.88
C LEU A 197 5.01 -0.75 -0.50
N ILE A 198 5.67 -0.12 -1.48
CA ILE A 198 6.56 1.03 -1.22
C ILE A 198 5.82 2.20 -0.55
N PRO A 199 4.70 2.74 -1.10
CA PRO A 199 3.97 3.79 -0.43
C PRO A 199 3.37 3.32 0.90
N LEU A 200 2.86 2.09 0.96
CA LEU A 200 2.25 1.56 2.18
C LEU A 200 3.26 1.42 3.34
N ALA A 201 4.49 0.98 3.04
CA ALA A 201 5.59 0.92 4.00
C ALA A 201 5.89 2.29 4.61
N ARG A 202 5.92 3.34 3.78
CA ARG A 202 6.11 4.72 4.23
C ARG A 202 4.98 5.20 5.13
N TYR A 203 3.72 4.88 4.79
CA TYR A 203 2.55 5.29 5.57
C TYR A 203 2.43 4.55 6.90
N LEU A 204 2.77 3.26 6.93
CA LEU A 204 2.72 2.44 8.13
C LEU A 204 4.03 2.50 8.95
N GLY A 205 5.07 3.14 8.42
CA GLY A 205 6.32 3.39 9.11
C GLY A 205 7.22 2.16 9.26
N PHE A 206 7.08 1.14 8.42
CA PHE A 206 7.99 -0.03 8.38
C PHE A 206 8.99 0.09 7.21
N ASN A 207 10.13 -0.58 7.34
CA ASN A 207 11.13 -0.69 6.28
C ASN A 207 10.76 -1.81 5.32
N LEU A 208 10.91 -1.59 4.02
CA LEU A 208 10.68 -2.63 3.01
C LEU A 208 12.04 -3.03 2.41
N GLU A 209 12.37 -4.31 2.47
CA GLU A 209 13.59 -4.87 1.91
C GLU A 209 13.27 -5.76 0.71
N GLY A 210 13.69 -5.35 -0.49
CA GLY A 210 13.52 -6.12 -1.70
C GLY A 210 14.66 -7.13 -1.87
N LEU A 211 14.31 -8.41 -1.94
CA LEU A 211 15.26 -9.52 -1.97
C LEU A 211 15.39 -10.13 -3.38
N PRO A 212 16.58 -10.66 -3.73
CA PRO A 212 16.81 -11.34 -5.00
C PRO A 212 15.74 -12.38 -5.39
N ILE A 213 15.39 -12.38 -6.67
CA ILE A 213 14.45 -13.32 -7.29
C ILE A 213 15.11 -14.04 -8.47
N ASP A 214 14.63 -15.23 -8.78
CA ASP A 214 14.93 -15.98 -10.01
C ASP A 214 13.66 -16.40 -10.74
N ASP A 215 13.75 -17.31 -11.71
CA ASP A 215 12.62 -17.83 -12.48
C ASP A 215 11.58 -18.61 -11.64
N ASN A 216 11.86 -18.84 -10.35
CA ASN A 216 10.92 -19.41 -9.38
C ASN A 216 10.50 -18.40 -8.30
N GLY A 217 10.82 -17.11 -8.44
CA GLY A 217 10.47 -16.06 -7.50
C GLY A 217 11.54 -15.85 -6.42
N LEU A 218 11.14 -15.46 -5.21
CA LEU A 218 12.03 -15.14 -4.10
C LEU A 218 13.05 -16.26 -3.82
N ILE A 219 14.34 -15.94 -3.77
CA ILE A 219 15.42 -16.89 -3.46
C ILE A 219 15.45 -17.16 -1.94
N PRO A 220 15.25 -18.40 -1.46
CA PRO A 220 15.17 -18.73 -0.03
C PRO A 220 16.45 -18.43 0.73
N GLU A 221 17.61 -18.65 0.12
CA GLU A 221 18.91 -18.36 0.71
C GLU A 221 19.07 -16.86 0.97
N ALA A 222 18.53 -16.01 0.09
CA ALA A 222 18.56 -14.57 0.29
C ALA A 222 17.63 -14.13 1.42
N LEU A 223 16.46 -14.78 1.57
CA LEU A 223 15.58 -14.56 2.73
C LEU A 223 16.26 -15.01 4.03
N ASP A 224 16.91 -16.17 4.04
CA ASP A 224 17.64 -16.67 5.21
C ASP A 224 18.79 -15.73 5.62
N GLU A 225 19.57 -15.25 4.66
CA GLU A 225 20.63 -14.27 4.91
C GLU A 225 20.06 -12.95 5.44
N ALA A 226 18.99 -12.42 4.85
CA ALA A 226 18.36 -11.19 5.31
C ALA A 226 17.84 -11.31 6.75
N CYS A 227 17.25 -12.46 7.12
CA CYS A 227 16.83 -12.72 8.50
C CYS A 227 18.00 -12.80 9.49
N ARG A 228 19.21 -13.17 9.04
CA ARG A 228 20.41 -13.19 9.87
C ARG A 228 21.04 -11.80 10.06
N LEU A 229 20.92 -10.93 9.06
CA LEU A 229 21.55 -9.61 9.05
C LEU A 229 20.64 -8.49 9.60
N SER A 230 19.33 -8.65 9.48
CA SER A 230 18.32 -7.64 9.79
C SER A 230 17.19 -8.23 10.64
N ASP A 231 16.50 -7.38 11.41
CA ASP A 231 15.27 -7.77 12.14
C ASP A 231 14.07 -7.83 11.17
N ILE A 232 14.05 -8.86 10.32
CA ILE A 232 12.91 -9.16 9.45
C ILE A 232 11.77 -9.68 10.33
N ARG A 233 10.59 -9.04 10.24
CA ARG A 233 9.39 -9.46 10.98
C ARG A 233 8.41 -10.25 10.14
N ALA A 234 8.41 -10.01 8.84
CA ALA A 234 7.55 -10.72 7.90
C ALA A 234 8.17 -10.73 6.50
N VAL A 235 7.72 -11.69 5.68
CA VAL A 235 7.96 -11.70 4.24
C VAL A 235 6.63 -11.59 3.48
N PHE A 236 6.57 -10.71 2.49
CA PHE A 236 5.46 -10.60 1.56
C PHE A 236 5.83 -11.25 0.22
N VAL A 237 5.01 -12.19 -0.25
CA VAL A 237 5.24 -12.94 -1.48
C VAL A 237 4.00 -13.01 -2.37
N GLN A 238 4.20 -13.12 -3.68
CA GLN A 238 3.16 -13.29 -4.69
C GLN A 238 3.38 -14.57 -5.52
N PRO A 239 3.24 -15.77 -4.94
CA PRO A 239 3.81 -16.98 -5.53
C PRO A 239 3.14 -17.45 -6.83
N SER A 240 1.95 -16.94 -7.18
CA SER A 240 1.21 -17.30 -8.38
C SER A 240 1.04 -16.11 -9.31
N VAL A 241 1.90 -16.01 -10.33
CA VAL A 241 1.90 -14.96 -11.36
C VAL A 241 2.28 -13.59 -10.78
N ILE A 242 3.53 -13.46 -10.35
CA ILE A 242 4.11 -12.19 -9.86
C ILE A 242 3.95 -11.12 -10.94
N ASN A 243 3.34 -9.99 -10.61
CA ASN A 243 3.36 -8.82 -11.51
C ASN A 243 4.68 -8.08 -11.31
N PRO A 244 5.50 -7.82 -12.35
CA PRO A 244 5.23 -7.95 -13.79
C PRO A 244 5.85 -9.17 -14.48
N THR A 245 6.58 -10.04 -13.78
CA THR A 245 7.36 -11.14 -14.40
C THR A 245 6.53 -12.35 -14.81
N ALA A 246 5.25 -12.42 -14.39
CA ALA A 246 4.35 -13.56 -14.58
C ALA A 246 4.90 -14.90 -14.05
N THR A 247 5.83 -14.84 -13.08
CA THR A 247 6.49 -16.03 -12.53
C THR A 247 5.54 -16.87 -11.68
N LEU A 248 5.61 -18.20 -11.82
CA LEU A 248 4.91 -19.16 -10.97
C LEU A 248 5.91 -19.91 -10.09
N MET A 249 5.89 -19.63 -8.79
CA MET A 249 6.74 -20.30 -7.82
C MET A 249 6.33 -21.78 -7.68
N ASN A 250 7.27 -22.69 -7.93
CA ASN A 250 7.03 -24.13 -7.83
C ASN A 250 6.84 -24.60 -6.36
N ALA A 251 6.36 -25.83 -6.16
CA ALA A 251 6.09 -26.39 -4.83
C ALA A 251 7.33 -26.41 -3.91
N ALA A 252 8.48 -26.86 -4.43
CA ALA A 252 9.72 -26.94 -3.65
C ALA A 252 10.16 -25.55 -3.15
N ARG A 253 10.02 -24.51 -3.99
CA ARG A 253 10.35 -23.14 -3.60
C ARG A 253 9.40 -22.63 -2.50
N ARG A 254 8.10 -22.91 -2.60
CA ARG A 254 7.11 -22.55 -1.56
C ARG A 254 7.42 -23.23 -0.22
N GLU A 255 7.81 -24.51 -0.22
CA GLU A 255 8.26 -25.24 0.97
C GLU A 255 9.53 -24.64 1.57
N GLN A 256 10.52 -24.26 0.74
CA GLN A 256 11.75 -23.63 1.21
C GLN A 256 11.49 -22.29 1.90
N ILE A 257 10.63 -21.43 1.32
CA ILE A 257 10.22 -20.17 1.95
C ILE A 257 9.50 -20.41 3.28
N ALA A 258 8.59 -21.38 3.33
CA ALA A 258 7.93 -21.81 4.56
C ALA A 258 8.93 -22.28 5.63
N ALA A 259 9.95 -23.05 5.25
CA ALA A 259 10.99 -23.54 6.14
C ALA A 259 11.87 -22.41 6.70
N VAL A 260 12.28 -21.46 5.86
CA VAL A 260 13.02 -20.26 6.30
C VAL A 260 12.18 -19.43 7.27
N ALA A 261 10.91 -19.21 6.95
CA ALA A 261 10.01 -18.45 7.81
C ALA A 261 9.81 -19.09 9.19
N ARG A 262 9.78 -20.43 9.27
CA ARG A 262 9.76 -21.17 10.54
C ARG A 262 11.05 -21.03 11.31
N ARG A 263 12.20 -21.16 10.64
CA ARG A 263 13.53 -21.09 11.26
C ARG A 263 13.76 -19.76 11.97
N HIS A 264 13.32 -18.66 11.37
CA HIS A 264 13.51 -17.30 11.89
C HIS A 264 12.29 -16.74 12.63
N ASP A 265 11.25 -17.56 12.82
CA ASP A 265 9.95 -17.18 13.38
C ASP A 265 9.31 -15.90 12.81
N ILE A 266 9.42 -15.69 11.50
CA ILE A 266 8.78 -14.56 10.81
C ILE A 266 7.38 -14.92 10.30
N ALA A 267 6.53 -13.92 10.09
CA ALA A 267 5.23 -14.11 9.44
C ALA A 267 5.38 -14.19 7.91
N ILE A 268 4.43 -14.83 7.25
CA ILE A 268 4.32 -14.79 5.79
C ILE A 268 3.03 -14.08 5.42
N ILE A 269 3.09 -13.17 4.46
CA ILE A 269 1.90 -12.57 3.82
C ILE A 269 1.90 -13.05 2.38
N GLU A 270 0.98 -13.95 2.06
CA GLU A 270 0.83 -14.53 0.74
C GLU A 270 -0.31 -13.82 0.01
N ASN A 271 0.01 -13.06 -1.03
CA ASN A 271 -0.99 -12.39 -1.86
C ASN A 271 -1.23 -13.17 -3.15
N ASP A 272 -2.30 -13.97 -3.17
CA ASP A 272 -2.57 -15.00 -4.18
C ASP A 272 -3.83 -14.70 -4.98
N VAL A 273 -3.97 -13.45 -5.42
CA VAL A 273 -5.19 -12.97 -6.12
C VAL A 273 -5.41 -13.64 -7.47
N LEU A 274 -4.35 -13.86 -8.25
CA LEU A 274 -4.45 -14.49 -9.57
C LEU A 274 -4.36 -16.00 -9.51
N GLY A 275 -3.87 -16.54 -8.40
CA GLY A 275 -3.61 -17.95 -8.27
C GLY A 275 -4.82 -18.85 -8.54
N PRO A 276 -6.06 -18.52 -8.12
CA PRO A 276 -7.23 -19.33 -8.45
C PRO A 276 -7.53 -19.48 -9.95
N LEU A 277 -6.93 -18.66 -10.83
CA LEU A 277 -7.03 -18.81 -12.29
C LEU A 277 -6.01 -19.80 -12.87
N VAL A 278 -4.99 -20.19 -12.10
CA VAL A 278 -3.89 -21.02 -12.60
C VAL A 278 -4.26 -22.49 -12.46
N GLU A 279 -4.50 -23.15 -13.60
CA GLU A 279 -4.74 -24.59 -13.65
C GLU A 279 -3.50 -25.38 -13.19
N GLY A 280 -3.72 -26.45 -12.41
CA GLY A 280 -2.63 -27.32 -11.95
C GLY A 280 -1.59 -26.64 -11.05
N ARG A 281 -1.93 -25.48 -10.46
CA ARG A 281 -1.02 -24.73 -9.59
C ARG A 281 -0.53 -25.56 -8.39
N PRO A 282 0.71 -25.32 -7.91
CA PRO A 282 1.16 -25.87 -6.64
C PRO A 282 0.30 -25.40 -5.45
N PRO A 283 0.28 -26.14 -4.33
CA PRO A 283 -0.32 -25.66 -3.10
C PRO A 283 0.22 -24.27 -2.68
N PRO A 284 -0.59 -23.39 -2.06
CA PRO A 284 -0.13 -22.10 -1.55
C PRO A 284 0.93 -22.26 -0.45
N VAL A 285 1.75 -21.23 -0.23
CA VAL A 285 2.72 -21.20 0.89
C VAL A 285 2.00 -21.40 2.21
N ALA A 286 0.79 -20.87 2.35
CA ALA A 286 -0.10 -21.06 3.47
C ALA A 286 -0.48 -22.52 3.74
N ALA A 287 -0.45 -23.42 2.74
CA ALA A 287 -0.63 -24.85 2.97
C ALA A 287 0.61 -25.49 3.62
N PHE A 288 1.80 -24.97 3.33
CA PHE A 288 3.06 -25.47 3.90
C PHE A 288 3.38 -24.86 5.26
N ALA A 289 2.94 -23.63 5.54
CA ALA A 289 3.13 -22.90 6.80
C ALA A 289 1.84 -22.25 7.34
N PRO A 290 0.78 -23.03 7.61
CA PRO A 290 -0.52 -22.49 8.02
C PRO A 290 -0.46 -21.75 9.34
N GLU A 291 0.48 -22.06 10.23
CA GLU A 291 0.59 -21.47 11.57
C GLU A 291 1.10 -20.01 11.57
N ARG A 292 1.62 -19.53 10.43
CA ARG A 292 2.27 -18.21 10.31
C ARG A 292 1.94 -17.43 9.05
N THR A 293 1.12 -17.99 8.15
CA THR A 293 0.82 -17.37 6.86
C THR A 293 -0.54 -16.68 6.87
N LEU A 294 -0.54 -15.39 6.59
CA LEU A 294 -1.71 -14.61 6.28
C LEU A 294 -1.94 -14.66 4.76
N TYR A 295 -3.00 -15.31 4.33
CA TYR A 295 -3.32 -15.52 2.93
C TYR A 295 -4.38 -14.54 2.46
N VAL A 296 -4.11 -13.85 1.34
CA VAL A 296 -4.99 -12.83 0.75
C VAL A 296 -5.44 -13.28 -0.64
N THR A 297 -6.76 -13.29 -0.86
CA THR A 297 -7.39 -13.51 -2.18
C THR A 297 -8.46 -12.45 -2.47
N SER A 298 -8.82 -12.25 -3.73
CA SER A 298 -9.87 -11.31 -4.12
C SER A 298 -10.49 -11.63 -5.48
N PHE A 299 -11.74 -11.23 -5.66
CA PHE A 299 -12.50 -11.45 -6.90
C PHE A 299 -12.30 -10.35 -7.95
N THR A 300 -11.72 -9.21 -7.58
CA THR A 300 -11.61 -8.04 -8.48
C THR A 300 -10.82 -8.33 -9.76
N LYS A 301 -9.81 -9.19 -9.69
CA LYS A 301 -8.94 -9.51 -10.84
C LYS A 301 -9.35 -10.77 -11.60
N ILE A 302 -10.20 -11.61 -11.00
CA ILE A 302 -10.46 -12.97 -11.50
C ILE A 302 -11.94 -13.22 -11.82
N VAL A 303 -12.85 -12.36 -11.37
CA VAL A 303 -14.29 -12.47 -11.68
C VAL A 303 -14.81 -11.21 -12.36
N LEU A 304 -14.78 -10.07 -11.66
CA LEU A 304 -15.17 -8.78 -12.26
C LEU A 304 -14.50 -7.60 -11.53
N PRO A 305 -14.11 -6.52 -12.24
CA PRO A 305 -13.50 -5.35 -11.61
C PRO A 305 -14.37 -4.69 -10.53
N GLY A 306 -15.69 -4.70 -10.74
CA GLY A 306 -16.67 -4.13 -9.81
C GLY A 306 -16.90 -4.93 -8.52
N LEU A 307 -16.49 -6.20 -8.46
CA LEU A 307 -16.65 -7.02 -7.25
C LEU A 307 -15.44 -6.80 -6.33
N ARG A 308 -15.56 -5.76 -5.51
CA ARG A 308 -14.54 -5.33 -4.55
C ARG A 308 -14.60 -6.15 -3.26
N ILE A 309 -14.62 -7.47 -3.40
CA ILE A 309 -14.63 -8.43 -2.29
C ILE A 309 -13.32 -9.20 -2.28
N GLY A 310 -12.79 -9.45 -1.09
CA GLY A 310 -11.65 -10.32 -0.88
C GLY A 310 -11.67 -10.97 0.49
N TYR A 311 -10.82 -11.95 0.69
CA TYR A 311 -10.69 -12.66 1.96
C TYR A 311 -9.25 -12.61 2.45
N LEU A 312 -9.11 -12.42 3.75
CA LEU A 312 -7.86 -12.58 4.49
C LEU A 312 -8.04 -13.75 5.46
N ALA A 313 -7.36 -14.85 5.19
CA ALA A 313 -7.24 -15.96 6.13
C ALA A 313 -5.99 -15.78 6.98
N ALA A 314 -6.13 -15.84 8.30
CA ALA A 314 -5.03 -15.61 9.23
C ALA A 314 -4.95 -16.72 10.28
N PRO A 315 -3.74 -17.13 10.71
CA PRO A 315 -3.58 -18.12 11.77
C PRO A 315 -4.09 -17.58 13.09
N ASP A 316 -4.39 -18.48 14.03
CA ASP A 316 -4.99 -18.15 15.34
C ASP A 316 -4.26 -17.02 16.06
N ARG A 317 -2.92 -17.01 16.02
CA ARG A 317 -2.09 -15.98 16.67
C ARG A 317 -2.33 -14.55 16.14
N TYR A 318 -2.88 -14.39 14.93
CA TYR A 318 -3.16 -13.09 14.31
C TYR A 318 -4.64 -12.76 14.18
N VAL A 319 -5.58 -13.66 14.51
CA VAL A 319 -7.02 -13.40 14.35
C VAL A 319 -7.46 -12.11 15.06
N ALA A 320 -7.07 -11.93 16.32
CA ALA A 320 -7.41 -10.73 17.08
C ALA A 320 -6.74 -9.47 16.52
N ALA A 321 -5.47 -9.58 16.08
CA ALA A 321 -4.76 -8.46 15.45
C ALA A 321 -5.44 -8.04 14.14
N VAL A 322 -5.74 -9.00 13.26
CA VAL A 322 -6.44 -8.78 11.99
C VAL A 322 -7.79 -8.12 12.22
N ALA A 323 -8.61 -8.63 13.15
CA ALA A 323 -9.92 -8.05 13.45
C ALA A 323 -9.81 -6.57 13.90
N ASN A 324 -8.88 -6.26 14.80
CA ASN A 324 -8.67 -4.89 15.29
C ASN A 324 -8.12 -3.95 14.21
N ARG A 325 -7.23 -4.44 13.34
CA ARG A 325 -6.58 -3.66 12.27
C ARG A 325 -7.55 -3.43 11.11
N HIS A 326 -8.40 -4.42 10.85
CA HIS A 326 -9.54 -4.25 9.96
C HIS A 326 -10.45 -3.15 10.49
N LEU A 327 -10.93 -3.22 11.73
CA LEU A 327 -11.85 -2.24 12.33
C LEU A 327 -11.41 -0.78 12.14
N VAL A 328 -10.11 -0.48 12.33
CA VAL A 328 -9.59 0.89 12.20
C VAL A 328 -9.43 1.37 10.76
N SER A 329 -9.24 0.45 9.80
CA SER A 329 -9.11 0.78 8.38
C SER A 329 -10.46 0.75 7.66
N ASN A 330 -11.35 -0.15 8.08
CA ASN A 330 -12.67 -0.41 7.57
C ASN A 330 -13.53 -0.93 8.74
N TRP A 331 -14.55 -0.17 9.18
CA TRP A 331 -15.42 -0.58 10.29
C TRP A 331 -15.90 -2.04 10.16
N MET A 332 -16.28 -2.42 8.94
CA MET A 332 -16.43 -3.80 8.47
C MET A 332 -16.35 -3.82 6.94
N ALA A 333 -16.15 -4.99 6.34
CA ALA A 333 -16.30 -5.13 4.89
C ALA A 333 -17.75 -4.90 4.47
N THR A 334 -17.99 -4.48 3.23
CA THR A 334 -19.35 -4.34 2.72
C THR A 334 -20.00 -5.73 2.63
N PRO A 335 -21.14 -5.98 3.31
CA PRO A 335 -21.79 -7.28 3.32
C PRO A 335 -22.69 -7.45 2.10
N MET A 336 -22.06 -7.56 0.92
CA MET A 336 -22.72 -7.91 -0.35
C MET A 336 -22.52 -9.39 -0.68
#